data_AF-A0A2V7CIF7-F1
#
_entry.id   AF-A0A2V7CIF7-F1
#
_cell.length_a   1.000
_cell.length_b   1.000
_cell.length_c   1.000
_cell.angle_alpha   90.00
_cell.angle_beta   90.00
_cell.angle_gamma   90.00
#
_symmetry.space_group_name_H-M   'P 1'
#
loop_
_entity.id
_entity.type
_entity.pdbx_description
1 polymer ?
#
loop_
_entity_poly.entity_id
_entity_poly.type
_entity_poly.pdbx_seq_one_letter_code
_entity_poly.pdbx_strand_id
1 'polypeptide(L)' 'EIVAYCRGPYCLMSYDAVALLRKRGIKARRLEAGLPEWRLAGLPVERA' A
#
# COMPACT_ATOMS: atom_id res chain seq x y z
N GLU A 1 -7.90 -1.55 10.57
CA GLU A 1 -7.77 -2.05 9.19
C GLU A 1 -6.41 -1.61 8.65
N ILE A 2 -5.63 -2.49 8.03
CA ILE A 2 -4.29 -2.16 7.50
C ILE A 2 -4.39 -1.85 5.99
N VAL A 3 -3.69 -0.80 5.56
CA VAL A 3 -3.53 -0.45 4.14
C VAL A 3 -2.07 -0.63 3.75
N ALA A 4 -1.79 -1.59 2.87
CA ALA A 4 -0.47 -1.79 2.31
C ALA A 4 -0.32 -0.97 1.01
N TYR A 5 0.82 -0.30 0.85
CA TYR A 5 1.19 0.41 -0.37
C TYR A 5 2.67 0.16 -0.70
N CYS A 6 3.03 0.48 -1.93
CA CYS A 6 4.40 0.35 -2.45
C CYS A 6 4.61 1.45 -3.50
N ARG A 7 5.25 1.13 -4.63
CA ARG A 7 5.57 2.07 -5.71
C ARG A 7 4.43 2.33 -6.68
N GLY A 8 3.35 1.57 -6.65
CA GLY A 8 2.28 1.68 -7.66
C GLY A 8 1.36 0.47 -7.70
N PRO A 9 0.38 0.48 -8.63
CA PRO A 9 -0.65 -0.56 -8.75
C PRO A 9 -0.09 -1.96 -9.06
N TYR A 10 1.07 -2.03 -9.71
CA TYR A 10 1.69 -3.30 -10.14
C TYR A 10 2.74 -3.85 -9.16
N CYS A 11 2.89 -3.27 -7.97
CA CYS A 11 3.89 -3.76 -7.02
C CYS A 11 3.44 -5.06 -6.33
N LEU A 12 4.04 -6.18 -6.72
CA LEU A 12 3.84 -7.51 -6.12
C LEU A 12 4.01 -7.53 -4.61
N MET A 13 5.00 -6.81 -4.06
CA MET A 13 5.24 -6.78 -2.61
C MET A 13 4.02 -6.30 -1.81
N SER A 14 3.25 -5.37 -2.37
CA SER A 14 2.05 -4.87 -1.70
C SER A 14 0.91 -5.91 -1.73
N TYR A 15 0.89 -6.78 -2.73
CA TYR A 15 -0.02 -7.94 -2.77
C TYR A 15 0.42 -9.00 -1.76
N ASP A 16 1.71 -9.34 -1.72
CA ASP A 16 2.25 -10.32 -0.79
C ASP A 16 2.02 -9.93 0.67
N ALA A 17 2.21 -8.65 0.99
CA ALA A 17 1.94 -8.10 2.32
C ALA A 17 0.46 -8.28 2.73
N VAL A 18 -0.47 -7.96 1.84
CA VAL A 18 -1.92 -8.14 2.10
C VAL A 18 -2.26 -9.62 2.25
N ALA A 19 -1.73 -10.49 1.38
CA ALA A 19 -1.95 -11.93 1.46
C ALA A 19 -1.44 -12.50 2.78
N LEU A 20 -0.25 -12.08 3.22
CA LEU A 20 0.35 -12.49 4.49
C LEU A 20 -0.49 -12.05 5.69
N LEU A 21 -0.95 -10.80 5.71
CA LEU A 21 -1.79 -10.27 6.78
C LEU A 21 -3.13 -11.01 6.85
N ARG A 22 -3.79 -11.22 5.70
CA ARG A 22 -5.05 -11.94 5.63
C ARG A 22 -4.93 -13.40 6.08
N LYS A 23 -3.82 -14.09 5.73
CA LYS A 23 -3.52 -15.45 6.23
C LYS A 23 -3.43 -15.51 7.77
N ARG A 24 -3.11 -14.41 8.43
CA ARG A 24 -3.09 -14.29 9.90
C ARG A 24 -4.41 -13.82 10.50
N GLY A 25 -5.49 -13.74 9.71
CA GLY A 25 -6.79 -13.24 10.16
C GLY A 25 -6.86 -11.72 10.29
N ILE A 26 -5.85 -10.99 9.80
CA ILE A 26 -5.78 -9.54 9.95
C ILE A 26 -6.44 -8.87 8.74
N LYS A 27 -7.39 -7.95 9.00
CA LYS A 27 -8.07 -7.19 7.95
C LYS A 27 -7.09 -6.22 7.28
N ALA A 28 -6.73 -6.53 6.04
CA ALA A 28 -5.83 -5.73 5.22
C ALA A 28 -6.36 -5.52 3.79
N ARG A 29 -6.06 -4.36 3.22
CA ARG A 29 -6.32 -4.00 1.82
C ARG A 29 -5.11 -3.29 1.21
N ARG A 30 -5.10 -3.23 -0.12
CA ARG A 30 -4.08 -2.48 -0.86
C ARG A 30 -4.54 -1.03 -1.04
N LEU A 31 -3.60 -0.10 -1.10
CA LEU A 31 -3.84 1.19 -1.75
C LEU A 31 -3.79 0.93 -3.26
N GLU A 32 -4.85 1.30 -3.98
CA GLU A 32 -4.93 1.04 -5.43
C GLU A 32 -3.81 1.76 -6.18
N ALA A 33 -3.64 3.03 -5.86
CA ALA A 33 -2.52 3.87 -6.27
C ALA A 33 -1.28 3.62 -5.39
N GLY A 34 -0.10 4.05 -5.84
CA GLY A 34 1.14 4.00 -5.07
C GLY A 34 1.56 5.35 -4.51
N LEU A 35 2.76 5.36 -3.94
CA LEU A 35 3.41 6.59 -3.46
C LEU A 35 3.64 7.64 -4.58
N PRO A 36 4.00 7.28 -5.83
CA PRO A 36 4.14 8.27 -6.90
C PRO A 36 2.85 9.03 -7.18
N GLU A 37 1.73 8.32 -7.30
CA GLU A 37 0.42 8.93 -7.54
C GLU A 37 -0.03 9.79 -6.35
N TRP A 38 0.26 9.34 -5.11
CA TRP A 38 0.03 10.14 -3.90
C TRP A 38 0.78 11.47 -3.92
N ARG A 39 2.05 11.44 -4.33
CA ARG A 39 2.88 12.65 -4.47
C ARG A 39 2.38 13.56 -5.59
N LEU A 40 1.99 13.00 -6.73
CA LEU A 40 1.44 13.76 -7.85
C LEU A 40 0.11 14.44 -7.50
N ALA A 41 -0.69 13.84 -6.62
CA ALA A 41 -1.90 14.44 -6.08
C ALA A 41 -1.66 15.58 -5.08
N GLY A 42 -0.39 15.92 -4.77
CA GLY A 42 -0.04 16.98 -3.82
C GLY A 42 -0.36 16.64 -2.36
N LEU A 43 -0.57 15.36 -2.06
CA LEU A 43 -0.87 14.90 -0.70
C LEU A 43 0.40 14.93 0.18
N PRO A 44 0.26 15.15 1.49
CA PRO A 44 1.40 15.28 2.39
C PRO A 44 2.22 13.99 2.44
N VAL A 45 3.54 14.17 2.50
CA VAL A 45 4.52 13.10 2.74
C VAL A 45 5.54 13.58 3.75
N GLU A 46 5.88 12.73 4.71
CA GLU A 46 6.99 12.98 5.62
C GLU A 46 8.27 12.42 5.00
N ARG A 47 9.40 13.09 5.28
CA ARG A 47 10.74 12.62 4.93
C ARG A 47 11.49 12.37 6.23
N ALA A 48 12.28 11.30 6.26
CA ALA A 48 13.23 11.06 7.35
C ALA A 48 14.39 12.07 7.27
#